data_AF-A0A920K5G1-F1
#
_entry.id   AF-A0A920K5G1-F1
#
_cell.length_a   1.000
_cell.length_b   1.000
_cell.length_c   1.000
_cell.angle_alpha   90.00
_cell.angle_beta   90.00
_cell.angle_gamma   90.00
#
_symmetry.space_group_name_H-M   'P 1'
#
loop_
_entity.id
_entity.type
_entity.pdbx_description
1 polymer ?
#
loop_
_entity_poly.entity_id
_entity_poly.type
_entity_poly.pdbx_seq_one_letter_code
_entity_poly.pdbx_strand_id
1 'polypeptide(L)'
;MEEFNDFYKPPKEYPDIGIYHPRMRGKISNQLSKLPRVVPEKKKKGTVGLIVLRSYLLAGNTGHYDGVIAAFESLDIQVIPCFSMGLDARPAIEKFLYSGEEKKIDALVSLTGFSLVGGPAYNDSEAAKSILAKLNVPYLSASPLEFQSLDEWEKSSAGLLPVENTIMVAIPELDGAISPLVFGGRRVVKGDGELPREEQDHSKKSGYLDRNMTFSSERVSLLARKVLKLINLRKLENRDKKVGVVIFNFPPNAVNIGTAAHLDVFSSLYNTLLHLKKIGYTVDIPKNIQELKEKLLEGNSEEYSSDANVVHRTSVDDYVSQSRWLSEVEDIWGVAPGKIDTDGDPYMFKG
;
A
#
# COMPACT_ATOMS: atom_id res chain seq x y z
N MET A 1 -39.06 28.25 -31.71
CA MET A 1 -38.40 27.54 -30.59
C MET A 1 -37.79 26.20 -31.00
N GLU A 2 -38.03 25.69 -32.22
CA GLU A 2 -37.44 24.42 -32.68
C GLU A 2 -36.07 24.58 -33.38
N GLU A 3 -35.68 25.78 -33.84
CA GLU A 3 -34.39 25.99 -34.54
C GLU A 3 -33.16 26.14 -33.61
N PHE A 4 -33.32 26.07 -32.29
CA PHE A 4 -32.19 26.13 -31.33
C PHE A 4 -31.69 24.76 -30.85
N ASN A 5 -32.33 23.66 -31.28
CA ASN A 5 -32.05 22.32 -30.75
C ASN A 5 -30.89 21.56 -31.43
N ASP A 6 -30.39 22.04 -32.58
CA ASP A 6 -29.35 21.31 -33.33
C ASP A 6 -27.91 21.53 -32.80
N PHE A 7 -27.72 22.45 -31.85
CA PHE A 7 -26.40 22.76 -31.29
C PHE A 7 -26.10 22.07 -29.95
N TYR A 8 -27.11 21.51 -29.27
CA TYR A 8 -26.93 20.95 -27.93
C TYR A 8 -27.17 19.45 -27.93
N LYS A 9 -26.16 18.71 -27.48
CA LYS A 9 -26.35 17.30 -27.13
C LYS A 9 -27.24 17.24 -25.88
N PRO A 10 -28.18 16.28 -25.79
CA PRO A 10 -28.98 16.10 -24.58
C PRO A 10 -28.08 15.89 -23.36
N PRO A 11 -28.50 16.35 -22.15
CA PRO A 11 -27.75 16.14 -20.93
C PRO A 11 -27.38 14.66 -20.76
N LYS A 12 -26.11 14.41 -20.42
CA LYS A 12 -25.61 13.06 -20.21
C LYS A 12 -25.84 12.66 -18.76
N GLU A 13 -26.66 11.63 -18.56
CA GLU A 13 -26.85 11.03 -17.25
C GLU A 13 -25.66 10.14 -16.87
N TYR A 14 -25.31 10.17 -15.58
CA TYR A 14 -24.25 9.35 -15.00
C TYR A 14 -24.81 8.55 -13.83
N PRO A 15 -24.52 7.24 -13.74
CA PRO A 15 -25.05 6.42 -12.68
C PRO A 15 -24.55 6.89 -11.31
N ASP A 16 -25.37 6.67 -10.28
CA ASP A 16 -24.97 6.91 -8.89
C ASP A 16 -23.94 5.87 -8.44
N ILE A 17 -24.15 4.61 -8.84
CA ILE A 17 -23.27 3.49 -8.52
C ILE A 17 -22.78 2.87 -9.82
N GLY A 18 -21.47 2.87 -10.01
CA GLY A 18 -20.87 2.44 -11.26
C GLY A 18 -19.44 1.93 -11.11
N ILE A 19 -18.91 1.56 -12.27
CA ILE A 19 -17.53 1.16 -12.50
C ILE A 19 -16.86 2.14 -13.44
N TYR A 20 -15.54 2.22 -13.34
CA TYR A 20 -14.69 3.07 -14.16
C TYR A 20 -13.56 2.27 -14.80
N HIS A 21 -13.19 2.63 -16.02
CA HIS A 21 -11.93 2.19 -16.61
C HIS A 21 -11.47 3.14 -17.72
N PRO A 22 -10.19 3.56 -17.78
CA PRO A 22 -9.71 4.49 -18.82
C PRO A 22 -9.87 3.95 -20.24
N ARG A 23 -9.76 2.63 -20.41
CA ARG A 23 -9.93 1.91 -21.69
C ARG A 23 -11.37 1.49 -22.01
N MET A 24 -12.34 1.72 -21.12
CA MET A 24 -13.74 1.39 -21.38
C MET A 24 -14.40 2.48 -22.22
N ARG A 25 -15.19 2.12 -23.23
CA ARG A 25 -15.95 3.09 -24.03
C ARG A 25 -16.87 3.90 -23.11
N GLY A 26 -16.76 5.23 -23.17
CA GLY A 26 -17.51 6.13 -22.29
C GLY A 26 -16.98 6.23 -20.86
N LYS A 27 -15.91 5.47 -20.53
CA LYS A 27 -15.16 5.39 -19.26
C LYS A 27 -15.95 4.97 -18.02
N ILE A 28 -17.27 5.18 -17.98
CA ILE A 28 -18.16 4.86 -16.85
C ILE A 28 -19.27 3.93 -17.33
N SER A 29 -19.61 2.94 -16.51
CA SER A 29 -20.76 2.04 -16.72
C SER A 29 -21.37 1.59 -15.40
N ASN A 30 -22.60 1.11 -15.42
CA ASN A 30 -23.25 0.44 -14.29
C ASN A 30 -23.24 -1.10 -14.43
N GLN A 31 -22.60 -1.65 -15.47
CA GLN A 31 -22.55 -3.07 -15.80
C GLN A 31 -21.12 -3.61 -15.76
N LEU A 32 -20.85 -4.57 -14.88
CA LEU A 32 -19.52 -5.18 -14.75
C LEU A 32 -19.00 -5.80 -16.06
N SER A 33 -19.89 -6.32 -16.90
CA SER A 33 -19.58 -6.90 -18.21
C SER A 33 -18.95 -5.93 -19.21
N LYS A 34 -19.03 -4.61 -18.97
CA LYS A 34 -18.41 -3.59 -19.80
C LYS A 34 -16.94 -3.33 -19.47
N LEU A 35 -16.43 -3.86 -18.34
CA LEU A 35 -15.00 -3.75 -18.04
C LEU A 35 -14.17 -4.44 -19.13
N PRO A 36 -13.11 -3.78 -19.62
CA PRO A 36 -12.21 -4.41 -20.57
C PRO A 36 -11.45 -5.54 -19.87
N ARG A 37 -11.30 -6.66 -20.59
CA ARG A 37 -10.42 -7.76 -20.17
C ARG A 37 -9.00 -7.46 -20.61
N VAL A 38 -8.32 -6.60 -19.85
CA VAL A 38 -6.93 -6.23 -20.13
C VAL A 38 -5.97 -7.36 -19.75
N VAL A 39 -6.22 -8.02 -18.63
CA VAL A 39 -5.40 -9.14 -18.16
C VAL A 39 -5.98 -10.45 -18.70
N PRO A 40 -5.22 -11.25 -19.47
CA PRO A 40 -5.67 -12.56 -19.92
C PRO A 40 -5.94 -13.48 -18.73
N GLU A 41 -7.04 -14.23 -18.76
CA GLU A 41 -7.45 -15.10 -17.65
C GLU A 41 -6.34 -16.10 -17.23
N LYS A 42 -5.58 -16.63 -18.20
CA LYS A 42 -4.45 -17.54 -17.95
C LYS A 42 -3.27 -16.92 -17.20
N LYS A 43 -3.12 -15.59 -17.27
CA LYS A 43 -2.03 -14.84 -16.60
C LYS A 43 -2.48 -14.16 -15.32
N LYS A 44 -3.79 -14.08 -15.07
CA LYS A 44 -4.38 -13.35 -13.95
C LYS A 44 -3.85 -13.87 -12.61
N LYS A 45 -3.07 -13.03 -11.92
CA LYS A 45 -2.54 -13.33 -10.58
C LYS A 45 -3.54 -13.01 -9.47
N GLY A 46 -4.53 -12.17 -9.74
CA GLY A 46 -5.64 -11.89 -8.84
C GLY A 46 -6.54 -10.77 -9.33
N THR A 47 -7.57 -10.48 -8.54
CA THR A 47 -8.52 -9.39 -8.82
C THR A 47 -8.55 -8.41 -7.66
N VAL A 48 -8.46 -7.11 -7.95
CA VAL A 48 -8.47 -6.04 -6.94
C VAL A 48 -9.68 -5.13 -7.16
N GLY A 49 -10.46 -4.90 -6.11
CA GLY A 49 -11.46 -3.84 -6.10
C GLY A 49 -10.80 -2.51 -5.76
N LEU A 50 -11.07 -1.46 -6.55
CA LEU A 50 -10.62 -0.10 -6.27
C LEU A 50 -11.82 0.78 -5.97
N ILE A 51 -11.84 1.45 -4.82
CA ILE A 51 -12.85 2.47 -4.52
C ILE A 51 -12.32 3.82 -4.98
N VAL A 52 -13.05 4.48 -5.89
CA VAL A 52 -12.70 5.80 -6.44
C VAL A 52 -13.82 6.80 -6.20
N LEU A 53 -13.51 8.10 -6.19
CA LEU A 53 -14.52 9.15 -6.02
C LEU A 53 -15.19 9.51 -7.35
N ARG A 54 -16.52 9.49 -7.36
CA ARG A 54 -17.33 9.86 -8.53
C ARG A 54 -17.04 11.28 -9.04
N SER A 55 -16.77 12.23 -8.13
CA SER A 55 -16.47 13.63 -8.48
C SER A 55 -15.29 13.75 -9.46
N TYR A 56 -14.20 13.02 -9.21
CA TYR A 56 -13.02 13.01 -10.09
C TYR A 56 -13.33 12.41 -11.47
N LEU A 57 -14.16 11.37 -11.51
CA LEU A 57 -14.56 10.75 -12.78
C LEU A 57 -15.42 11.69 -13.63
N LEU A 58 -16.34 12.42 -13.01
CA LEU A 58 -17.20 13.38 -13.70
C LEU A 58 -16.45 14.62 -14.17
N ALA A 59 -15.47 15.08 -13.38
CA ALA A 59 -14.59 16.18 -13.75
C ALA A 59 -13.59 15.80 -14.86
N GLY A 60 -13.47 14.52 -15.20
CA GLY A 60 -12.45 14.02 -16.14
C GLY A 60 -11.03 14.09 -15.60
N ASN A 61 -10.86 14.35 -14.30
CA ASN A 61 -9.58 14.54 -13.64
C ASN A 61 -9.10 13.22 -13.00
N THR A 62 -8.83 12.21 -13.84
CA THR A 62 -8.63 10.81 -13.44
C THR A 62 -7.19 10.33 -13.51
N GLY A 63 -6.23 11.18 -13.88
CA GLY A 63 -4.86 10.77 -14.20
C GLY A 63 -4.20 9.93 -13.09
N HIS A 64 -4.37 10.36 -11.84
CA HIS A 64 -3.91 9.61 -10.67
C HIS A 64 -4.51 8.19 -10.54
N TYR A 65 -5.80 7.99 -10.80
CA TYR A 65 -6.44 6.66 -10.80
C TYR A 65 -5.97 5.81 -11.97
N ASP A 66 -5.79 6.42 -13.13
CA ASP A 66 -5.35 5.72 -14.35
C ASP A 66 -3.96 5.11 -14.16
N GLY A 67 -3.06 5.81 -13.45
CA GLY A 67 -1.76 5.30 -13.07
C GLY A 67 -1.81 4.08 -12.15
N VAL A 68 -2.72 4.09 -11.15
CA VAL A 68 -2.93 2.94 -10.25
C VAL A 68 -3.48 1.74 -11.02
N ILE A 69 -4.50 1.95 -11.85
CA ILE A 69 -5.08 0.91 -12.71
C ILE A 69 -3.99 0.27 -13.58
N ALA A 70 -3.21 1.10 -14.30
CA ALA A 70 -2.15 0.61 -15.16
C ALA A 70 -1.06 -0.16 -14.39
N ALA A 71 -0.69 0.30 -13.19
CA ALA A 71 0.30 -0.38 -12.35
C ALA A 71 -0.17 -1.79 -11.95
N PHE A 72 -1.43 -1.96 -11.56
CA PHE A 72 -2.01 -3.27 -11.28
C PHE A 72 -2.04 -4.17 -12.52
N GLU A 73 -2.55 -3.65 -13.64
CA GLU A 73 -2.62 -4.40 -14.90
C GLU A 73 -1.25 -4.86 -15.38
N SER A 74 -0.20 -4.05 -15.19
CA SER A 74 1.19 -4.40 -15.55
C SER A 74 1.75 -5.60 -14.76
N LEU A 75 1.15 -5.91 -13.60
CA LEU A 75 1.50 -7.06 -12.77
C LEU A 75 0.57 -8.26 -12.99
N ASP A 76 -0.23 -8.25 -14.05
CA ASP A 76 -1.28 -9.23 -14.36
C ASP A 76 -2.37 -9.30 -13.27
N ILE A 77 -2.73 -8.17 -12.68
CA ILE A 77 -3.83 -8.05 -11.71
C ILE A 77 -5.03 -7.41 -12.42
N GLN A 78 -6.17 -8.11 -12.42
CA GLN A 78 -7.43 -7.54 -12.91
C GLN A 78 -7.94 -6.52 -11.90
N VAL A 79 -8.38 -5.36 -12.37
CA VAL A 79 -8.98 -4.34 -11.50
C VAL A 79 -10.48 -4.21 -11.73
N ILE A 80 -11.20 -3.89 -10.67
CA ILE A 80 -12.60 -3.47 -10.69
C ILE A 80 -12.69 -2.12 -9.97
N PRO A 81 -12.45 -0.99 -10.68
CA PRO A 81 -12.64 0.34 -10.11
C PRO A 81 -14.13 0.64 -10.04
N CYS A 82 -14.65 0.86 -8.83
CA CYS A 82 -16.05 1.17 -8.59
C CYS A 82 -16.22 2.41 -7.70
N PHE A 83 -17.40 3.00 -7.80
CA PHE A 83 -17.77 4.21 -7.06
C PHE A 83 -19.25 4.17 -6.68
N SER A 84 -19.58 4.91 -5.63
CA SER A 84 -20.96 5.23 -5.22
C SER A 84 -21.18 6.74 -5.32
N MET A 85 -22.44 7.16 -5.21
CA MET A 85 -22.77 8.56 -4.95
C MET A 85 -22.51 8.86 -3.47
N GLY A 86 -21.77 9.93 -3.19
CA GLY A 86 -21.38 10.28 -1.83
C GLY A 86 -20.16 9.51 -1.33
N LEU A 87 -20.06 9.36 -0.01
CA LEU A 87 -18.89 8.80 0.67
C LEU A 87 -19.18 7.44 1.35
N ASP A 88 -20.22 6.75 0.91
CA ASP A 88 -20.52 5.38 1.33
C ASP A 88 -20.16 4.39 0.22
N ALA A 89 -19.09 3.61 0.42
CA ALA A 89 -18.63 2.65 -0.58
C ALA A 89 -19.45 1.34 -0.61
N ARG A 90 -20.29 1.06 0.40
CA ARG A 90 -21.00 -0.23 0.53
C ARG A 90 -21.85 -0.56 -0.71
N PRO A 91 -22.65 0.36 -1.29
CA PRO A 91 -23.46 0.03 -2.46
C PRO A 91 -22.63 -0.41 -3.67
N ALA A 92 -21.44 0.18 -3.87
CA ALA A 92 -20.52 -0.23 -4.94
C ALA A 92 -19.86 -1.58 -4.65
N ILE A 93 -19.47 -1.83 -3.40
CA ILE A 93 -18.89 -3.10 -2.95
C ILE A 93 -19.91 -4.24 -3.16
N GLU A 94 -21.12 -4.08 -2.64
CA GLU A 94 -22.20 -5.08 -2.69
C GLU A 94 -22.64 -5.37 -4.13
N LYS A 95 -22.61 -4.38 -5.02
CA LYS A 95 -23.02 -4.56 -6.41
C LYS A 95 -21.94 -5.21 -7.28
N PHE A 96 -20.67 -4.83 -7.11
CA PHE A 96 -19.62 -5.16 -8.07
C PHE A 96 -18.55 -6.11 -7.53
N LEU A 97 -18.26 -6.06 -6.23
CA LEU A 97 -17.13 -6.79 -5.62
C LEU A 97 -17.58 -8.02 -4.82
N TYR A 98 -18.88 -8.06 -4.50
CA TYR A 98 -19.51 -9.08 -3.70
C TYR A 98 -20.79 -9.57 -4.38
N SER A 99 -21.17 -10.84 -4.16
CA SER A 99 -22.41 -11.40 -4.68
C SER A 99 -22.95 -12.45 -3.70
N GLY A 100 -23.66 -12.00 -2.67
CA GLY A 100 -24.27 -12.90 -1.68
C GLY A 100 -23.23 -13.51 -0.74
N GLU A 101 -22.63 -14.64 -1.11
CA GLU A 101 -21.53 -15.29 -0.36
C GLU A 101 -20.24 -15.38 -1.19
N GLU A 102 -20.30 -15.07 -2.49
CA GLU A 102 -19.15 -15.15 -3.39
C GLU A 102 -18.45 -13.79 -3.49
N LYS A 103 -17.22 -13.73 -3.01
CA LYS A 103 -16.33 -12.58 -3.26
C LYS A 103 -15.75 -12.65 -4.67
N LYS A 104 -15.66 -11.50 -5.34
CA LYS A 104 -15.09 -11.38 -6.69
C LYS A 104 -13.65 -10.88 -6.71
N ILE A 105 -13.10 -10.56 -5.52
CA ILE A 105 -11.80 -9.92 -5.36
C ILE A 105 -10.93 -10.63 -4.33
N ASP A 106 -9.62 -10.46 -4.49
CA ASP A 106 -8.57 -10.97 -3.59
C ASP A 106 -8.07 -9.90 -2.60
N ALA A 107 -8.26 -8.61 -2.93
CA ALA A 107 -7.94 -7.45 -2.09
C ALA A 107 -8.82 -6.24 -2.45
N LEU A 108 -9.01 -5.33 -1.48
CA LEU A 108 -9.72 -4.06 -1.63
C LEU A 108 -8.74 -2.91 -1.39
N VAL A 109 -8.73 -1.92 -2.28
CA VAL A 109 -7.94 -0.70 -2.10
C VAL A 109 -8.88 0.51 -2.21
N SER A 110 -8.96 1.30 -1.15
CA SER A 110 -9.58 2.62 -1.23
C SER A 110 -8.58 3.62 -1.78
N LEU A 111 -8.99 4.35 -2.82
CA LEU A 111 -8.24 5.46 -3.43
C LEU A 111 -8.87 6.83 -3.10
N THR A 112 -9.76 6.88 -2.12
CA THR A 112 -10.58 8.06 -1.81
C THR A 112 -9.89 9.06 -0.89
N GLY A 113 -8.95 8.60 -0.06
CA GLY A 113 -8.39 9.40 1.02
C GLY A 113 -9.31 9.61 2.22
N PHE A 114 -10.41 8.85 2.31
CA PHE A 114 -11.39 8.92 3.41
C PHE A 114 -11.69 7.54 3.99
N SER A 115 -12.51 7.53 5.06
CA SER A 115 -13.18 6.32 5.55
C SER A 115 -13.91 5.58 4.42
N LEU A 116 -14.06 4.26 4.57
CA LEU A 116 -14.82 3.44 3.64
C LEU A 116 -16.32 3.78 3.67
N VAL A 117 -16.83 4.18 4.84
CA VAL A 117 -18.22 4.56 5.08
C VAL A 117 -18.23 5.89 5.82
N GLY A 118 -18.24 6.97 5.05
CA GLY A 118 -18.29 8.32 5.57
C GLY A 118 -17.16 9.22 5.06
N GLY A 119 -17.22 10.48 5.46
CA GLY A 119 -16.28 11.52 5.09
C GLY A 119 -15.49 12.07 6.28
N PRO A 120 -14.75 13.17 6.08
CA PRO A 120 -13.91 13.74 7.14
C PRO A 120 -14.72 14.27 8.35
N ALA A 121 -16.00 14.61 8.16
CA ALA A 121 -16.88 15.11 9.22
C ALA A 121 -17.76 14.02 9.87
N TYR A 122 -17.79 12.80 9.31
CA TYR A 122 -18.61 11.69 9.81
C TYR A 122 -18.04 10.37 9.30
N ASN A 123 -17.64 9.47 10.20
CA ASN A 123 -17.20 8.12 9.89
C ASN A 123 -18.07 7.08 10.62
N ASP A 124 -18.52 6.05 9.90
CA ASP A 124 -19.22 4.89 10.45
C ASP A 124 -18.31 3.65 10.34
N SER A 125 -17.33 3.58 11.25
CA SER A 125 -16.36 2.49 11.25
C SER A 125 -16.98 1.14 11.62
N GLU A 126 -18.12 1.09 12.30
CA GLU A 126 -18.82 -0.16 12.57
C GLU A 126 -19.48 -0.72 11.29
N ALA A 127 -20.10 0.14 10.48
CA ALA A 127 -20.56 -0.25 9.16
C ALA A 127 -19.42 -0.69 8.23
N ALA A 128 -18.29 0.02 8.26
CA ALA A 128 -17.09 -0.36 7.51
C ALA A 128 -16.56 -1.74 7.94
N LYS A 129 -16.41 -1.98 9.24
CA LYS A 129 -16.01 -3.30 9.78
C LYS A 129 -16.97 -4.40 9.36
N SER A 130 -18.29 -4.16 9.40
CA SER A 130 -19.30 -5.15 9.02
C SER A 130 -19.15 -5.60 7.57
N ILE A 131 -19.01 -4.65 6.62
CA ILE A 131 -18.83 -5.00 5.20
C ILE A 131 -17.45 -5.62 4.92
N LEU A 132 -16.40 -5.12 5.57
CA LEU A 132 -15.04 -5.64 5.41
C LEU A 132 -14.90 -7.06 5.98
N ALA A 133 -15.56 -7.37 7.09
CA ALA A 133 -15.60 -8.71 7.67
C ALA A 133 -16.30 -9.71 6.75
N LYS A 134 -17.38 -9.31 6.07
CA LYS A 134 -18.07 -10.14 5.05
C LYS A 134 -17.17 -10.39 3.84
N LEU A 135 -16.48 -9.36 3.36
CA LEU A 135 -15.58 -9.48 2.21
C LEU A 135 -14.35 -10.34 2.55
N ASN A 136 -13.84 -10.19 3.78
CA ASN A 136 -12.71 -10.92 4.35
C ASN A 136 -11.50 -10.96 3.40
N VAL A 137 -11.08 -9.79 2.90
CA VAL A 137 -9.88 -9.57 2.09
C VAL A 137 -9.03 -8.44 2.69
N PRO A 138 -7.72 -8.37 2.40
CA PRO A 138 -6.88 -7.26 2.81
C PRO A 138 -7.46 -5.94 2.30
N TYR A 139 -7.63 -4.98 3.20
CA TYR A 139 -8.13 -3.65 2.91
C TYR A 139 -7.01 -2.63 3.09
N LEU A 140 -6.63 -1.97 1.99
CA LEU A 140 -5.61 -0.93 2.01
C LEU A 140 -6.26 0.43 1.74
N SER A 141 -5.73 1.46 2.40
CA SER A 141 -6.05 2.86 2.08
C SER A 141 -4.84 3.51 1.43
N ALA A 142 -5.01 4.00 0.21
CA ALA A 142 -4.02 4.82 -0.46
C ALA A 142 -4.69 6.12 -0.90
N SER A 143 -4.01 7.24 -0.70
CA SER A 143 -4.66 8.55 -0.75
C SER A 143 -3.92 9.47 -1.71
N PRO A 144 -4.62 10.24 -2.55
CA PRO A 144 -3.98 11.35 -3.25
C PRO A 144 -3.78 12.52 -2.28
N LEU A 145 -2.77 13.36 -2.53
CA LEU A 145 -2.60 14.63 -1.83
C LEU A 145 -3.57 15.66 -2.39
N GLU A 146 -4.25 16.37 -1.49
CA GLU A 146 -5.23 17.40 -1.82
C GLU A 146 -4.85 18.78 -1.30
N PHE A 147 -4.15 18.85 -0.15
CA PHE A 147 -3.83 20.11 0.52
C PHE A 147 -2.39 20.58 0.28
N GLN A 148 -1.57 19.72 -0.33
CA GLN A 148 -0.22 20.04 -0.79
C GLN A 148 0.07 19.38 -2.13
N SER A 149 1.05 19.91 -2.86
CA SER A 149 1.58 19.30 -4.07
C SER A 149 2.46 18.09 -3.76
N LEU A 150 2.65 17.21 -4.76
CA LEU A 150 3.64 16.13 -4.67
C LEU A 150 5.06 16.68 -4.45
N ASP A 151 5.39 17.82 -5.06
CA ASP A 151 6.70 18.47 -4.93
C ASP A 151 6.98 18.97 -3.50
N GLU A 152 5.96 19.47 -2.81
CA GLU A 152 6.05 19.87 -1.40
C GLU A 152 6.18 18.66 -0.49
N TRP A 153 5.35 17.64 -0.70
CA TRP A 153 5.40 16.39 0.06
C TRP A 153 6.75 15.66 -0.09
N GLU A 154 7.30 15.60 -1.31
CA GLU A 154 8.60 14.97 -1.60
C GLU A 154 9.78 15.66 -0.89
N LYS A 155 9.68 16.97 -0.62
CA LYS A 155 10.71 17.75 0.08
C LYS A 155 10.48 17.86 1.59
N SER A 156 9.31 17.44 2.06
CA SER A 156 8.91 17.56 3.46
C SER A 156 9.56 16.47 4.30
N SER A 157 10.31 16.86 5.34
CA SER A 157 10.79 15.92 6.36
C SER A 157 9.67 15.37 7.24
N ALA A 158 8.54 16.06 7.33
CA ALA A 158 7.36 15.62 8.08
C ALA A 158 6.42 14.72 7.27
N GLY A 159 6.49 14.78 5.93
CA GLY A 159 5.56 14.09 5.05
C GLY A 159 4.18 14.77 4.99
N LEU A 160 3.13 14.10 5.48
CA LEU A 160 1.75 14.60 5.43
C LEU A 160 1.53 15.80 6.36
N LEU A 161 0.67 16.73 5.95
CA LEU A 161 0.20 17.80 6.84
C LEU A 161 -0.64 17.21 8.00
N PRO A 162 -0.73 17.85 9.18
CA PRO A 162 -1.49 17.31 10.31
C PRO A 162 -2.96 16.97 9.99
N VAL A 163 -3.62 17.81 9.18
CA VAL A 163 -4.99 17.58 8.71
C VAL A 163 -5.07 16.37 7.77
N GLU A 164 -4.10 16.23 6.85
CA GLU A 164 -4.01 15.09 5.94
C GLU A 164 -3.75 13.80 6.69
N ASN A 165 -2.85 13.80 7.67
CA ASN A 165 -2.58 12.63 8.50
C ASN A 165 -3.84 12.14 9.24
N THR A 166 -4.63 13.07 9.79
CA THR A 166 -5.89 12.72 10.46
C THR A 166 -6.88 12.08 9.50
N ILE A 167 -7.08 12.68 8.33
CA ILE A 167 -8.11 12.27 7.37
C ILE A 167 -7.70 11.02 6.59
N MET A 168 -6.43 10.93 6.18
CA MET A 168 -5.93 9.92 5.25
C MET A 168 -5.29 8.71 5.94
N VAL A 169 -4.94 8.82 7.23
CA VAL A 169 -4.31 7.74 8.00
C VAL A 169 -5.19 7.35 9.19
N ALA A 170 -5.36 8.25 10.16
CA ALA A 170 -6.01 7.91 11.44
C ALA A 170 -7.46 7.45 11.27
N ILE A 171 -8.26 8.12 10.45
CA ILE A 171 -9.66 7.73 10.21
C ILE A 171 -9.75 6.37 9.49
N PRO A 172 -9.06 6.13 8.35
CA PRO A 172 -9.07 4.80 7.71
C PRO A 172 -8.55 3.66 8.59
N GLU A 173 -7.62 3.92 9.51
CA GLU A 173 -7.15 2.92 10.48
C GLU A 173 -8.27 2.44 11.41
N LEU A 174 -9.22 3.31 11.78
CA LEU A 174 -10.41 2.92 12.56
C LEU A 174 -11.32 1.93 11.81
N ASP A 175 -11.31 1.99 10.48
CA ASP A 175 -12.02 1.03 9.63
C ASP A 175 -11.26 -0.30 9.48
N GLY A 176 -10.00 -0.36 9.91
CA GLY A 176 -9.11 -1.51 9.74
C GLY A 176 -8.28 -1.48 8.44
N ALA A 177 -8.09 -0.30 7.83
CA ALA A 177 -7.19 -0.16 6.70
C ALA A 177 -5.73 -0.42 7.10
N ILE A 178 -4.97 -1.05 6.21
CA ILE A 178 -3.53 -1.27 6.40
C ILE A 178 -2.70 -0.52 5.37
N SER A 179 -1.41 -0.31 5.68
CA SER A 179 -0.41 0.24 4.76
C SER A 179 -0.82 1.57 4.10
N PRO A 180 -1.06 2.64 4.89
CA PRO A 180 -1.35 3.96 4.34
C PRO A 180 -0.25 4.40 3.36
N LEU A 181 -0.65 4.92 2.20
CA LEU A 181 0.30 5.30 1.15
C LEU A 181 -0.22 6.47 0.31
N VAL A 182 0.65 7.46 0.08
CA VAL A 182 0.41 8.52 -0.91
C VAL A 182 0.70 7.98 -2.31
N PHE A 183 -0.25 8.02 -3.24
CA PHE A 183 -0.05 7.50 -4.60
C PHE A 183 -0.08 8.57 -5.71
N GLY A 184 -0.57 9.76 -5.42
CA GLY A 184 -0.76 10.81 -6.41
C GLY A 184 -1.08 12.15 -5.79
N GLY A 185 -1.25 13.16 -6.63
CA GLY A 185 -1.48 14.55 -6.23
C GLY A 185 -1.22 15.50 -7.39
N ARG A 186 -1.36 16.80 -7.12
CA ARG A 186 -1.03 17.86 -8.07
C ARG A 186 0.48 18.10 -8.09
N ARG A 187 1.04 18.47 -9.24
CA ARG A 187 2.47 18.80 -9.41
C ARG A 187 2.65 20.25 -9.82
N VAL A 188 3.79 20.82 -9.45
CA VAL A 188 4.21 22.14 -9.93
C VAL A 188 4.81 21.98 -11.32
N VAL A 189 4.20 22.62 -12.32
CA VAL A 189 4.71 22.66 -13.70
C VAL A 189 5.63 23.85 -13.84
N LYS A 190 6.89 23.61 -14.24
CA LYS A 190 7.86 24.66 -14.54
C LYS A 190 7.62 25.18 -15.96
N GLY A 191 7.34 26.48 -16.12
CA GLY A 191 7.26 27.13 -17.43
C GLY A 191 6.57 28.50 -17.38
N ASP A 192 6.67 29.23 -18.48
CA ASP A 192 6.11 30.58 -18.72
C ASP A 192 4.64 30.54 -19.14
N GLY A 193 3.93 29.45 -18.83
CA GLY A 193 2.53 29.27 -19.23
C GLY A 193 1.63 30.35 -18.64
N GLU A 194 0.60 30.76 -19.38
CA GLU A 194 -0.38 31.76 -18.91
C GLU A 194 -0.94 31.32 -17.56
N LEU A 195 -0.55 32.04 -16.50
CA LEU A 195 -1.19 31.94 -15.20
C LEU A 195 -2.69 32.18 -15.40
N PRO A 196 -3.57 31.36 -14.80
CA PRO A 196 -4.98 31.71 -14.68
C PRO A 196 -5.09 33.15 -14.13
N ARG A 197 -5.97 33.98 -14.71
CA ARG A 197 -6.07 35.43 -14.41
C ARG A 197 -6.24 35.77 -12.92
N GLU A 198 -6.62 34.80 -12.10
CA GLU A 198 -6.87 34.94 -10.66
C GLU A 198 -5.59 34.80 -9.79
N GLU A 199 -4.48 34.31 -10.34
CA GLU A 199 -3.21 34.05 -9.62
C GLU A 199 -2.01 34.81 -10.21
N GLN A 200 -2.25 35.99 -10.82
CA GLN A 200 -1.17 36.90 -11.24
C GLN A 200 -0.60 37.67 -10.04
N ASP A 201 0.06 36.96 -9.12
CA ASP A 201 1.03 37.58 -8.23
C ASP A 201 2.36 37.69 -9.00
N HIS A 202 2.73 38.92 -9.36
CA HIS A 202 3.94 39.25 -10.13
C HIS A 202 5.26 39.01 -9.37
N SER A 203 5.24 38.39 -8.20
CA SER A 203 6.45 38.00 -7.45
C SER A 203 6.97 36.62 -7.87
N LYS A 204 7.65 36.57 -9.03
CA LYS A 204 8.63 35.55 -9.46
C LYS A 204 8.56 34.17 -8.74
N LYS A 205 7.65 33.30 -9.16
CA LYS A 205 7.81 31.84 -9.02
C LYS A 205 7.87 31.22 -10.40
N SER A 206 8.96 30.52 -10.73
CA SER A 206 9.06 29.80 -12.00
C SER A 206 8.20 28.52 -11.96
N GLY A 207 6.89 28.67 -12.14
CA GLY A 207 5.94 27.57 -12.25
C GLY A 207 4.60 27.80 -11.53
N TYR A 208 3.59 27.01 -11.92
CA TYR A 208 2.24 27.03 -11.37
C TYR A 208 1.80 25.61 -10.97
N LEU A 209 0.80 25.51 -10.08
CA LEU A 209 0.25 24.23 -9.66
C LEU A 209 -0.72 23.70 -10.73
N ASP A 210 -0.45 22.53 -11.30
CA ASP A 210 -1.40 21.89 -12.22
C ASP A 210 -2.66 21.49 -11.47
N ARG A 211 -3.83 21.85 -12.01
CA ARG A 211 -5.13 21.45 -11.45
C ARG A 211 -5.41 19.97 -11.67
N ASN A 212 -4.73 19.33 -12.61
CA ASN A 212 -4.87 17.91 -12.89
C ASN A 212 -4.16 17.07 -11.84
N MET A 213 -4.85 16.02 -11.41
CA MET A 213 -4.34 15.00 -10.52
C MET A 213 -3.45 14.03 -11.30
N THR A 214 -2.22 13.89 -10.84
CA THR A 214 -1.22 12.99 -11.41
C THR A 214 -0.88 11.88 -10.42
N PHE A 215 -0.30 10.79 -10.92
CA PHE A 215 0.23 9.73 -10.05
C PHE A 215 1.74 9.89 -9.86
N SER A 216 2.26 9.33 -8.76
CA SER A 216 3.69 9.10 -8.59
C SER A 216 4.02 7.67 -9.00
N SER A 217 4.81 7.49 -10.06
CA SER A 217 5.13 6.18 -10.66
C SER A 217 5.74 5.19 -9.65
N GLU A 218 6.64 5.67 -8.79
CA GLU A 218 7.29 4.85 -7.75
C GLU A 218 6.26 4.35 -6.74
N ARG A 219 5.36 5.24 -6.31
CA ARG A 219 4.36 4.98 -5.27
C ARG A 219 3.26 4.04 -5.74
N VAL A 220 2.73 4.25 -6.96
CA VAL A 220 1.73 3.33 -7.54
C VAL A 220 2.33 1.94 -7.78
N SER A 221 3.60 1.87 -8.19
CA SER A 221 4.31 0.59 -8.35
C SER A 221 4.51 -0.11 -7.01
N LEU A 222 4.85 0.64 -5.95
CA LEU A 222 4.97 0.11 -4.60
C LEU A 222 3.63 -0.44 -4.09
N LEU A 223 2.54 0.32 -4.27
CA LEU A 223 1.19 -0.11 -3.92
C LEU A 223 0.82 -1.43 -4.62
N ALA A 224 0.98 -1.50 -5.95
CA ALA A 224 0.64 -2.68 -6.73
C ALA A 224 1.47 -3.91 -6.31
N ARG A 225 2.78 -3.75 -6.04
CA ARG A 225 3.64 -4.83 -5.52
C ARG A 225 3.23 -5.29 -4.13
N LYS A 226 2.89 -4.37 -3.21
CA LYS A 226 2.43 -4.71 -1.86
C LYS A 226 1.14 -5.53 -1.92
N VAL A 227 0.16 -5.08 -2.70
CA VAL A 227 -1.11 -5.79 -2.88
C VAL A 227 -0.89 -7.15 -3.54
N LEU A 228 -0.02 -7.27 -4.54
CA LEU A 228 0.34 -8.57 -5.13
C LEU A 228 0.88 -9.55 -4.08
N LYS A 229 1.74 -9.09 -3.16
CA LYS A 229 2.26 -9.93 -2.07
C LYS A 229 1.15 -10.40 -1.13
N LEU A 230 0.18 -9.53 -0.81
CA LEU A 230 -0.98 -9.90 0.02
C LEU A 230 -1.91 -10.90 -0.69
N ILE A 231 -2.14 -10.72 -1.99
CA ILE A 231 -2.89 -11.68 -2.81
C ILE A 231 -2.19 -13.04 -2.81
N ASN A 232 -0.88 -13.06 -3.04
CA ASN A 232 -0.10 -14.29 -3.04
C ASN A 232 -0.14 -14.97 -1.66
N LEU A 233 -0.03 -14.22 -0.57
CA LEU A 233 -0.12 -14.76 0.79
C LEU A 233 -1.45 -15.49 1.05
N ARG A 234 -2.56 -15.01 0.47
CA ARG A 234 -3.86 -15.69 0.58
C ARG A 234 -3.96 -16.97 -0.24
N LYS A 235 -3.27 -17.01 -1.39
CA LYS A 235 -3.33 -18.12 -2.33
C LYS A 235 -2.42 -19.28 -1.96
N LEU A 236 -1.33 -18.99 -1.26
CA LEU A 236 -0.41 -20.01 -0.77
C LEU A 236 -1.07 -20.91 0.28
N GLU A 237 -0.77 -22.20 0.22
CA GLU A 237 -1.05 -23.14 1.29
C GLU A 237 -0.12 -22.86 2.48
N ASN A 238 -0.55 -23.20 3.70
CA ASN A 238 0.25 -22.91 4.90
C ASN A 238 1.65 -23.56 4.89
N ARG A 239 1.79 -24.73 4.27
CA ARG A 239 3.09 -25.43 4.15
C ARG A 239 4.13 -24.70 3.29
N ASP A 240 3.67 -23.86 2.35
CA ASP A 240 4.51 -23.13 1.40
C ASP A 240 4.78 -21.69 1.84
N LYS A 241 4.12 -21.23 2.91
CA LYS A 241 4.31 -19.89 3.45
C LYS A 241 5.60 -19.82 4.27
N LYS A 242 6.39 -18.79 4.00
CA LYS A 242 7.59 -18.45 4.78
C LYS A 242 7.29 -17.22 5.65
N VAL A 243 7.46 -17.36 6.95
CA VAL A 243 7.21 -16.30 7.94
C VAL A 243 8.54 -15.94 8.60
N GLY A 244 8.93 -14.68 8.52
CA GLY A 244 10.05 -14.13 9.28
C GLY A 244 9.56 -13.51 10.58
N VAL A 245 10.23 -13.81 11.68
CA VAL A 245 10.00 -13.19 13.00
C VAL A 245 11.26 -12.43 13.38
N VAL A 246 11.12 -11.13 13.65
CA VAL A 246 12.25 -10.27 14.02
C VAL A 246 12.18 -10.00 15.52
N ILE A 247 13.24 -10.35 16.24
CA ILE A 247 13.40 -10.07 17.67
C ILE A 247 14.34 -8.88 17.80
N PHE A 248 13.89 -7.84 18.51
CA PHE A 248 14.74 -6.69 18.78
C PHE A 248 15.67 -6.93 19.98
N ASN A 249 16.86 -6.33 19.88
CA ASN A 249 17.88 -6.30 20.92
C ASN A 249 18.14 -4.83 21.30
N PHE A 250 17.45 -4.33 22.31
CA PHE A 250 17.64 -2.96 22.77
C PHE A 250 17.45 -2.83 24.28
N PRO A 251 18.41 -2.23 25.02
CA PRO A 251 19.74 -1.78 24.60
C PRO A 251 20.64 -2.94 24.12
N PRO A 252 21.51 -2.76 23.11
CA PRO A 252 22.19 -3.87 22.43
C PRO A 252 23.20 -4.56 23.35
N ASN A 253 22.85 -5.75 23.82
CA ASN A 253 23.76 -6.74 24.37
C ASN A 253 23.05 -8.11 24.42
N ALA A 254 23.82 -9.19 24.49
CA ALA A 254 23.29 -10.56 24.54
C ALA A 254 22.21 -10.81 25.62
N VAL A 255 22.22 -10.05 26.73
CA VAL A 255 21.26 -10.22 27.84
C VAL A 255 19.90 -9.59 27.53
N ASN A 256 19.87 -8.54 26.69
CA ASN A 256 18.67 -7.77 26.38
C ASN A 256 17.91 -8.25 25.14
N ILE A 257 18.42 -9.27 24.44
CA ILE A 257 17.74 -9.84 23.27
C ILE A 257 16.37 -10.36 23.67
N GLY A 258 15.32 -9.86 23.02
CA GLY A 258 13.95 -10.24 23.32
C GLY A 258 13.41 -9.65 24.61
N THR A 259 13.99 -8.57 25.13
CA THR A 259 13.34 -7.76 26.16
C THR A 259 12.24 -6.89 25.53
N ALA A 260 11.01 -7.06 25.99
CA ALA A 260 9.85 -6.27 25.57
C ALA A 260 8.93 -6.02 26.77
N ALA A 261 8.40 -4.80 26.88
CA ALA A 261 7.57 -4.41 28.02
C ALA A 261 6.35 -5.34 28.17
N HIS A 262 6.26 -6.01 29.33
CA HIS A 262 5.18 -6.94 29.68
C HIS A 262 4.99 -8.14 28.72
N LEU A 263 6.02 -8.51 27.95
CA LEU A 263 5.97 -9.63 27.02
C LEU A 263 7.15 -10.59 27.26
N ASP A 264 6.85 -11.86 27.57
CA ASP A 264 7.84 -12.92 27.53
C ASP A 264 8.05 -13.37 26.08
N VAL A 265 8.98 -12.73 25.39
CA VAL A 265 9.21 -12.89 23.94
C VAL A 265 9.49 -14.35 23.57
N PHE A 266 10.33 -15.05 24.32
CA PHE A 266 10.72 -16.42 23.98
C PHE A 266 9.59 -17.41 24.22
N SER A 267 8.83 -17.25 25.32
CA SER A 267 7.63 -18.05 25.55
C SER A 267 6.56 -17.78 24.48
N SER A 268 6.34 -16.52 24.10
CA SER A 268 5.41 -16.14 23.04
C SER A 268 5.82 -16.69 21.67
N LEU A 269 7.12 -16.63 21.33
CA LEU A 269 7.64 -17.20 20.09
C LEU A 269 7.45 -18.72 20.09
N TYR A 270 7.84 -19.42 21.16
CA TYR A 270 7.68 -20.87 21.28
C TYR A 270 6.21 -21.31 21.07
N ASN A 271 5.27 -20.64 21.74
CA ASN A 271 3.84 -20.89 21.57
C ASN A 271 3.34 -20.57 20.15
N THR A 272 3.89 -19.54 19.51
CA THR A 272 3.58 -19.21 18.12
C THR A 272 4.06 -20.31 17.17
N LEU A 273 5.28 -20.83 17.35
CA LEU A 273 5.83 -21.93 16.55
C LEU A 273 4.99 -23.21 16.68
N LEU A 274 4.57 -23.55 17.91
CA LEU A 274 3.65 -24.66 18.17
C LEU A 274 2.32 -24.49 17.41
N HIS A 275 1.73 -23.29 17.46
CA HIS A 275 0.48 -23.01 16.77
C HIS A 275 0.64 -23.06 15.24
N LEU A 276 1.72 -22.48 14.70
CA LEU A 276 2.01 -22.50 13.26
C LEU A 276 2.14 -23.94 12.74
N LYS A 277 2.85 -24.82 13.45
CA LYS A 277 2.92 -26.24 13.09
C LYS A 277 1.55 -26.91 13.12
N LYS A 278 0.74 -26.64 14.15
CA LYS A 278 -0.62 -27.19 14.29
C LYS A 278 -1.51 -26.82 13.11
N ILE A 279 -1.41 -25.59 12.59
CA ILE A 279 -2.21 -25.13 11.45
C ILE A 279 -1.58 -25.44 10.08
N GLY A 280 -0.52 -26.25 10.04
CA GLY A 280 0.06 -26.83 8.82
C GLY A 280 1.22 -26.06 8.19
N TYR A 281 1.89 -25.18 8.94
CA TYR A 281 3.18 -24.62 8.50
C TYR A 281 4.31 -25.63 8.72
N THR A 282 5.31 -25.59 7.85
CA THR A 282 6.54 -26.37 7.99
C THR A 282 7.44 -25.72 9.05
N VAL A 283 7.49 -26.31 10.25
CA VAL A 283 8.25 -25.76 11.39
C VAL A 283 8.96 -26.88 12.15
N ASP A 284 10.26 -26.73 12.35
CA ASP A 284 11.05 -27.53 13.31
C ASP A 284 10.96 -26.91 14.70
N ILE A 285 10.24 -27.57 15.60
CA ILE A 285 10.00 -27.05 16.94
C ILE A 285 11.11 -27.51 17.87
N PRO A 286 11.80 -26.59 18.59
CA PRO A 286 12.69 -26.94 19.69
C PRO A 286 11.96 -27.75 20.78
N LYS A 287 12.65 -28.55 21.58
CA LYS A 287 12.02 -29.35 22.65
C LYS A 287 11.41 -28.50 23.75
N ASN A 288 11.98 -27.32 23.99
CA ASN A 288 11.55 -26.37 25.01
C ASN A 288 12.08 -24.96 24.69
N ILE A 289 11.71 -23.99 25.52
CA ILE A 289 12.11 -22.59 25.39
C ILE A 289 13.63 -22.41 25.54
N GLN A 290 14.28 -23.25 26.36
CA GLN A 290 15.73 -23.17 26.56
C GLN A 290 16.48 -23.55 25.28
N GLU A 291 16.11 -24.65 24.61
CA GLU A 291 16.67 -25.03 23.31
C GLU A 291 16.37 -23.97 22.23
N LEU A 292 15.21 -23.31 22.27
CA LEU A 292 14.91 -22.18 21.37
C LEU A 292 15.91 -21.04 21.57
N LYS A 293 16.23 -20.68 22.82
CA LYS A 293 17.21 -19.63 23.13
C LYS A 293 18.61 -20.02 22.66
N GLU A 294 19.05 -21.23 22.98
CA GLU A 294 20.37 -21.75 22.57
C GLU A 294 20.55 -21.70 21.05
N LYS A 295 19.53 -22.10 20.28
CA LYS A 295 19.55 -22.05 18.81
C LYS A 295 19.61 -20.64 18.24
N LEU A 296 19.04 -19.65 18.93
CA LEU A 296 19.01 -18.26 18.47
C LEU A 296 20.27 -17.49 18.91
N LEU A 297 20.82 -17.77 20.09
CA LEU A 297 21.81 -16.91 20.75
C LEU A 297 23.24 -17.46 20.76
N GLU A 298 23.41 -18.77 20.91
CA GLU A 298 24.71 -19.35 21.22
C GLU A 298 25.42 -19.83 19.94
N GLY A 299 24.94 -20.89 19.30
CA GLY A 299 25.38 -21.35 17.96
C GLY A 299 26.85 -21.03 17.58
N ASN A 300 27.04 -20.17 16.58
CA ASN A 300 28.34 -19.66 16.14
C ASN A 300 28.62 -18.20 16.59
N SER A 301 27.91 -17.70 17.61
CA SER A 301 28.00 -16.29 18.01
C SER A 301 29.39 -15.92 18.52
N GLU A 302 30.06 -16.82 19.25
CA GLU A 302 31.46 -16.65 19.68
C GLU A 302 32.45 -16.62 18.49
N GLU A 303 32.26 -17.47 17.48
CA GLU A 303 33.11 -17.53 16.28
C GLU A 303 33.08 -16.18 15.52
N TYR A 304 31.91 -15.58 15.43
CA TYR A 304 31.69 -14.32 14.70
C TYR A 304 31.72 -13.07 15.60
N SER A 305 31.99 -13.23 16.90
CA SER A 305 31.89 -12.15 17.89
C SER A 305 30.57 -11.36 17.79
N SER A 306 29.47 -12.08 17.56
CA SER A 306 28.11 -11.56 17.39
C SER A 306 27.30 -11.74 18.67
N ASP A 307 26.29 -10.89 18.87
CA ASP A 307 25.34 -11.01 20.00
C ASP A 307 24.42 -12.25 19.87
N ALA A 308 24.29 -12.81 18.66
CA ALA A 308 23.41 -13.94 18.35
C ALA A 308 24.00 -14.83 17.25
N ASN A 309 23.38 -16.00 17.05
CA ASN A 309 23.76 -16.95 16.01
C ASN A 309 23.63 -16.32 14.61
N VAL A 310 24.66 -16.45 13.79
CA VAL A 310 24.74 -15.94 12.41
C VAL A 310 24.27 -17.03 11.45
N VAL A 311 23.07 -16.86 10.88
CA VAL A 311 22.45 -17.83 9.97
C VAL A 311 22.88 -17.61 8.51
N HIS A 312 23.23 -16.38 8.15
CA HIS A 312 23.63 -16.06 6.79
C HIS A 312 24.65 -14.91 6.75
N ARG A 313 25.64 -15.04 5.86
CA ARG A 313 26.63 -13.99 5.55
C ARG A 313 26.35 -13.47 4.13
N THR A 314 26.11 -12.17 4.00
CA THR A 314 25.90 -11.50 2.70
C THR A 314 27.19 -10.79 2.30
N SER A 315 27.67 -10.99 1.06
CA SER A 315 28.87 -10.29 0.59
C SER A 315 28.64 -8.78 0.48
N VAL A 316 29.70 -7.98 0.65
CA VAL A 316 29.63 -6.53 0.46
C VAL A 316 29.21 -6.19 -0.97
N ASP A 317 29.68 -6.93 -1.98
CA ASP A 317 29.30 -6.72 -3.38
C ASP A 317 27.80 -6.94 -3.60
N ASP A 318 27.23 -7.99 -3.02
CA ASP A 318 25.79 -8.26 -3.08
C ASP A 318 24.99 -7.18 -2.37
N TYR A 319 25.47 -6.71 -1.22
CA TYR A 319 24.83 -5.63 -0.47
C TYR A 319 24.84 -4.31 -1.25
N VAL A 320 26.00 -3.89 -1.73
CA VAL A 320 26.21 -2.64 -2.47
C VAL A 320 25.37 -2.64 -3.75
N SER A 321 25.37 -3.75 -4.50
CA SER A 321 24.62 -3.85 -5.76
C SER A 321 23.09 -3.82 -5.59
N GLN A 322 22.58 -4.17 -4.41
CA GLN A 322 21.14 -4.25 -4.13
C GLN A 322 20.61 -3.07 -3.28
N SER A 323 21.49 -2.26 -2.70
CA SER A 323 21.13 -1.20 -1.77
C SER A 323 20.69 0.08 -2.47
N ARG A 324 19.38 0.32 -2.49
CA ARG A 324 18.79 1.55 -3.08
C ARG A 324 19.28 2.84 -2.42
N TRP A 325 19.54 2.81 -1.12
CA TRP A 325 19.86 3.98 -0.30
C TRP A 325 21.29 3.94 0.24
N LEU A 326 22.21 3.30 -0.50
CA LEU A 326 23.58 3.05 -0.04
C LEU A 326 24.28 4.34 0.42
N SER A 327 24.22 5.41 -0.37
CA SER A 327 24.88 6.68 -0.05
C SER A 327 24.41 7.27 1.28
N GLU A 328 23.10 7.24 1.56
CA GLU A 328 22.54 7.76 2.81
C GLU A 328 22.98 6.91 4.02
N VAL A 329 23.14 5.61 3.84
CA VAL A 329 23.64 4.71 4.88
C VAL A 329 25.13 4.96 5.12
N GLU A 330 25.93 5.05 4.06
CA GLU A 330 27.39 5.24 4.17
C GLU A 330 27.76 6.62 4.73
N ASP A 331 26.95 7.65 4.49
CA ASP A 331 27.12 8.99 5.07
C ASP A 331 27.07 8.98 6.61
N ILE A 332 26.31 8.05 7.20
CA ILE A 332 26.13 7.94 8.65
C ILE A 332 27.06 6.89 9.26
N TRP A 333 27.17 5.73 8.59
CA TRP A 333 27.79 4.52 9.16
C TRP A 333 29.15 4.17 8.58
N GLY A 334 29.59 4.89 7.55
CA GLY A 334 30.80 4.60 6.79
C GLY A 334 30.57 3.54 5.71
N VAL A 335 31.59 3.33 4.88
CA VAL A 335 31.56 2.39 3.75
C VAL A 335 31.32 0.96 4.23
N ALA A 336 30.52 0.20 3.50
CA ALA A 336 30.29 -1.22 3.77
C ALA A 336 31.62 -2.01 3.87
N PRO A 337 31.75 -2.98 4.81
CA PRO A 337 30.71 -3.55 5.67
C PRO A 337 30.44 -2.74 6.96
N GLY A 338 31.08 -1.59 7.15
CA GLY A 338 30.95 -0.80 8.37
C GLY A 338 31.64 -1.46 9.58
N LYS A 339 31.06 -1.29 10.78
CA LYS A 339 31.61 -1.78 12.06
C LYS A 339 30.60 -2.57 12.90
N ILE A 340 29.38 -2.74 12.41
CA ILE A 340 28.27 -3.39 13.11
C ILE A 340 27.88 -4.62 12.30
N ASP A 341 27.63 -5.74 12.96
CA ASP A 341 27.20 -7.01 12.35
C ASP A 341 28.14 -7.48 11.22
N THR A 342 29.45 -7.44 11.46
CA THR A 342 30.51 -7.87 10.54
C THR A 342 31.67 -8.50 11.30
N ASP A 343 32.36 -9.47 10.68
CA ASP A 343 33.62 -10.06 11.13
C ASP A 343 34.85 -9.29 10.60
N GLY A 344 34.66 -8.20 9.87
CA GLY A 344 35.72 -7.44 9.22
C GLY A 344 36.19 -8.02 7.88
N ASP A 345 35.65 -9.17 7.47
CA ASP A 345 35.72 -9.65 6.09
C ASP A 345 34.71 -8.88 5.21
N PRO A 346 34.74 -9.00 3.87
CA PRO A 346 33.73 -8.39 2.99
C PRO A 346 32.36 -9.09 3.09
N TYR A 347 31.90 -9.36 4.32
CA TYR A 347 30.63 -9.97 4.65
C TYR A 347 29.92 -9.22 5.79
N MET A 348 28.60 -9.26 5.73
CA MET A 348 27.70 -8.74 6.75
C MET A 348 26.78 -9.86 7.24
N PHE A 349 26.46 -9.85 8.54
CA PHE A 349 25.67 -10.89 9.19
C PHE A 349 24.17 -10.68 9.00
N LYS A 350 23.45 -11.80 8.90
CA LYS A 350 22.00 -11.90 9.09
C LYS A 350 21.74 -13.05 10.07
N GLY A 351 21.14 -12.71 11.20
CA GLY A 351 20.61 -13.65 12.20
C GLY A 351 19.28 -14.26 11.79
#